data_AF-A0A842VFQ2-F1
#
_entry.id   AF-A0A842VFQ2-F1
#
_cell.length_a   1.000
_cell.length_b   1.000
_cell.length_c   1.000
_cell.angle_alpha   90.00
_cell.angle_beta   90.00
_cell.angle_gamma   90.00
#
_symmetry.space_group_name_H-M   'P 1'
#
loop_
_entity.id
_entity.type
_entity.pdbx_description
1 polymer ?
#
loop_
_entity_poly.entity_id
_entity_poly.type
_entity_poly.pdbx_seq_one_letter_code
_entity_poly.pdbx_strand_id
1 'polypeptide(L)'
;MNNKRLLEKLQAEITLKIGKKMSQQDILDKSIEFTYNRLEDFIKENLKHPPITDELINRLKNTAVDAPLAHQDKTDDELLYGLKR
;
A
#
# COMPACT_ATOMS: atom_id res chain seq x y z
N MET A 1 5.90 24.40 6.75
CA MET A 1 6.21 23.64 7.99
C MET A 1 7.44 22.79 7.71
N ASN A 2 8.48 22.90 8.52
CA ASN A 2 9.81 22.39 8.15
C ASN A 2 10.05 21.02 8.80
N ASN A 3 9.70 19.94 8.08
CA ASN A 3 9.85 18.54 8.54
C ASN A 3 11.27 18.26 9.05
N LYS A 4 12.27 18.97 8.54
CA LYS A 4 13.66 18.92 9.03
C LYS A 4 13.80 19.24 10.52
N ARG A 5 13.15 20.30 11.00
CA ARG A 5 13.22 20.73 12.41
C ARG A 5 12.51 19.73 13.35
N LEU A 6 11.47 19.07 12.85
CA LEU A 6 10.78 17.99 13.55
C LEU A 6 11.67 16.75 13.67
N LEU A 7 12.35 16.38 12.58
CA LEU A 7 13.27 15.25 12.56
C LEU A 7 14.49 15.50 13.48
N GLU A 8 15.02 16.72 13.51
CA GLU A 8 16.10 17.11 14.43
C GLU A 8 15.67 17.00 15.91
N LYS A 9 14.45 17.43 16.24
CA LYS A 9 13.89 17.27 17.59
C LYS A 9 13.70 15.79 17.95
N LEU A 10 13.13 15.01 17.03
CA LEU A 10 12.93 13.57 17.22
C LEU A 10 14.28 12.86 17.48
N GLN A 11 15.31 13.18 16.69
CA GLN A 11 16.65 12.66 16.87
C GLN A 11 17.22 13.03 18.26
N ALA A 12 17.03 14.27 18.71
CA ALA A 12 17.47 14.71 20.03
C ALA A 12 16.75 13.94 21.16
N GLU A 13 15.43 13.77 21.08
CA GLU A 13 14.65 13.03 22.07
C GLU A 13 15.04 11.55 22.15
N ILE A 14 15.22 10.89 21.00
CA ILE A 14 15.70 9.51 20.94
C ILE A 14 17.10 9.39 21.54
N THR A 15 17.99 10.33 21.21
CA THR A 15 19.36 10.36 21.74
C THR A 15 19.36 10.52 23.26
N LEU A 16 18.50 11.38 23.82
CA LEU A 16 18.37 11.57 25.27
C LEU A 16 17.85 10.32 25.98
N LYS A 17 16.92 9.58 25.36
CA LYS A 17 16.35 8.36 25.95
C LYS A 17 17.30 7.16 25.90
N ILE A 18 18.03 6.99 24.81
CA ILE A 18 18.87 5.82 24.56
C ILE A 18 20.34 6.09 24.95
N GLY A 19 20.73 7.35 25.11
CA GLY A 19 22.10 7.76 25.42
C GLY A 19 23.07 7.65 24.24
N LYS A 20 22.58 7.27 23.05
CA LYS A 20 23.38 7.12 21.83
C LYS A 20 22.76 7.90 20.69
N LYS A 21 23.59 8.66 19.97
CA LYS A 21 23.17 9.41 18.77
C LYS A 21 22.85 8.43 17.65
N MET A 22 21.61 8.44 17.18
CA MET A 22 21.17 7.73 15.97
C MET A 22 21.29 8.63 14.75
N SER A 23 21.53 8.04 13.57
CA SER A 23 21.52 8.80 12.32
C SER A 23 20.07 9.17 11.94
N GLN A 24 19.90 10.25 11.16
CA GLN A 24 18.57 10.61 10.66
C GLN A 24 18.01 9.54 9.73
N GLN A 25 18.87 8.89 8.94
CA GLN A 25 18.49 7.77 8.08
C GLN A 25 17.99 6.59 8.91
N ASP A 26 18.70 6.23 9.98
CA ASP A 26 18.31 5.09 10.85
C ASP A 26 16.93 5.32 11.48
N ILE A 27 16.63 6.56 11.85
CA ILE A 27 15.33 6.94 12.41
C ILE A 27 14.25 6.80 11.35
N LEU A 28 14.50 7.23 10.12
CA LEU A 28 13.56 7.12 9.01
C LEU A 28 13.31 5.66 8.65
N ASP A 29 14.36 4.84 8.52
CA ASP A 29 14.26 3.42 8.19
C ASP A 29 13.40 2.67 9.22
N LYS A 30 13.67 2.91 10.52
CA LYS A 30 12.87 2.32 11.59
C LYS A 30 11.43 2.85 11.64
N SER A 31 11.23 4.12 11.31
CA SER A 31 9.88 4.69 11.26
C SER A 31 9.07 4.07 10.12
N ILE A 32 9.69 3.87 8.96
CA ILE A 32 9.07 3.19 7.81
C ILE A 32 8.71 1.75 8.20
N GLU A 33 9.63 1.00 8.80
CA GLU A 33 9.39 -0.37 9.26
C GLU A 33 8.26 -0.43 10.30
N PHE A 34 8.27 0.47 11.28
CA PHE A 34 7.22 0.57 12.30
C PHE A 34 5.86 0.89 11.68
N THR A 35 5.80 1.84 10.76
CA THR A 35 4.57 2.21 10.05
C THR A 35 4.07 1.06 9.17
N TYR A 36 4.96 0.35 8.48
CA TYR A 36 4.60 -0.80 7.65
C TYR A 36 3.99 -1.93 8.49
N ASN A 37 4.58 -2.24 9.65
CA ASN A 37 4.05 -3.24 10.56
C ASN A 37 2.69 -2.85 11.18
N ARG A 38 2.29 -1.58 11.09
CA ARG A 38 1.03 -1.03 11.59
C ARG A 38 0.25 -0.34 10.47
N LEU A 39 0.35 -0.87 9.26
CA LEU A 39 -0.16 -0.23 8.06
C LEU A 39 -1.65 0.12 8.18
N GLU A 40 -2.47 -0.80 8.70
CA GLU A 40 -3.91 -0.59 8.90
C GLU A 40 -4.20 0.61 9.83
N ASP A 41 -3.53 0.67 10.98
CA ASP A 41 -3.65 1.79 11.93
C ASP A 41 -3.22 3.11 11.26
N PHE A 42 -2.09 3.08 10.56
CA PHE A 42 -1.55 4.25 9.88
C PHE A 42 -2.52 4.78 8.81
N ILE A 43 -3.05 3.89 7.99
CA ILE A 43 -4.02 4.22 6.95
C ILE A 43 -5.28 4.83 7.60
N LYS A 44 -5.85 4.18 8.61
CA LYS A 44 -7.08 4.65 9.27
C LYS A 44 -6.94 6.02 9.94
N GLU A 45 -5.79 6.28 10.57
CA GLU A 45 -5.57 7.51 11.34
C GLU A 45 -5.09 8.69 10.49
N ASN A 46 -4.30 8.43 9.44
CA ASN A 46 -3.59 9.47 8.70
C ASN A 46 -4.12 9.67 7.27
N LEU A 47 -4.73 8.64 6.68
CA LEU A 47 -5.32 8.74 5.34
C LEU A 47 -6.83 8.88 5.46
N LYS A 48 -7.35 9.99 4.94
CA LYS A 48 -8.79 10.07 4.66
C LYS A 48 -9.10 9.10 3.54
N HIS A 49 -9.69 7.96 3.86
CA HIS A 49 -10.34 7.15 2.84
C HIS A 49 -11.40 8.01 2.14
N PRO A 50 -11.38 8.11 0.80
CA PRO A 50 -12.54 8.63 0.10
C PRO A 50 -13.74 7.77 0.51
N PRO A 51 -14.86 8.37 0.95
CA PRO A 51 -16.04 7.58 1.23
C PRO A 51 -16.40 6.78 -0.02
N ILE A 52 -16.78 5.52 0.16
CA ILE A 52 -17.35 4.74 -0.92
C ILE A 52 -18.69 5.41 -1.25
N THR A 53 -18.71 6.23 -2.28
CA THR A 53 -19.92 6.90 -2.75
C THR A 53 -20.76 5.91 -3.57
N ASP A 54 -22.08 6.13 -3.60
CA ASP A 54 -22.97 5.37 -4.48
C ASP A 54 -22.54 5.50 -5.94
N GLU A 55 -21.94 6.62 -6.33
CA GLU A 55 -21.35 6.82 -7.66
C GLU A 55 -20.20 5.84 -7.94
N LEU A 56 -19.28 5.65 -7.00
CA LEU A 56 -18.18 4.68 -7.13
C LEU A 56 -18.70 3.25 -7.17
N ILE A 57 -19.70 2.92 -6.33
CA ILE A 57 -20.35 1.59 -6.32
C ILE A 57 -21.03 1.33 -7.66
N ASN A 58 -21.82 2.28 -8.15
CA ASN A 58 -22.52 2.16 -9.42
C ASN A 58 -21.52 2.06 -10.57
N ARG A 59 -20.43 2.84 -10.55
CA ARG A 59 -19.37 2.73 -11.54
C ARG A 59 -18.74 1.35 -11.54
N LEU A 60 -18.36 0.80 -10.37
CA LEU A 60 -17.78 -0.54 -10.26
C LEU A 60 -18.75 -1.63 -10.72
N LYS A 61 -20.01 -1.58 -10.28
CA LYS A 61 -21.06 -2.53 -10.70
C LYS A 61 -21.30 -2.49 -12.20
N ASN A 62 -21.31 -1.29 -12.80
CA ASN A 62 -21.50 -1.11 -14.24
C ASN A 62 -20.24 -1.38 -15.07
N THR A 63 -19.07 -1.46 -14.43
CA THR A 63 -17.79 -1.83 -15.07
C THR A 63 -17.60 -3.34 -15.12
N ALA A 64 -18.36 -4.11 -14.33
CA ALA A 64 -18.38 -5.56 -14.43
C ALA A 64 -19.02 -5.97 -15.78
N VAL A 65 -18.19 -6.01 -16.81
CA VAL A 65 -18.53 -6.56 -18.11
C VAL A 65 -18.38 -8.07 -18.00
N ASP A 66 -19.43 -8.79 -18.38
CA ASP A 66 -19.31 -10.22 -18.68
C ASP A 66 -18.31 -10.33 -19.84
N ALA A 67 -17.10 -10.77 -19.53
CA ALA A 67 -16.02 -10.94 -20.49
C ALA A 67 -15.97 -12.43 -20.83
N PRO A 68 -16.82 -12.91 -21.77
CA PRO A 68 -16.79 -14.30 -22.17
C PRO A 68 -15.41 -14.63 -22.72
N LEU A 69 -14.91 -15.82 -22.40
CA LEU A 69 -13.66 -16.32 -22.98
C LEU A 69 -13.80 -16.30 -24.51
N ALA A 70 -12.82 -15.72 -25.20
CA ALA A 70 -12.80 -15.69 -26.66
C ALA A 70 -12.77 -17.09 -27.29
N HIS A 71 -12.35 -18.09 -26.51
CA HIS A 71 -12.19 -19.48 -26.90
C HIS A 71 -12.75 -20.40 -25.80
N GLN A 72 -14.07 -20.44 -25.66
CA GLN A 72 -14.75 -21.30 -24.67
C GLN A 72 -14.60 -22.79 -24.96
N ASP A 73 -14.33 -23.13 -26.22
CA ASP A 73 -14.22 -24.48 -26.75
C ASP A 73 -12.81 -25.09 -26.61
N LYS A 74 -11.83 -24.29 -26.16
CA LYS A 74 -10.43 -24.70 -26.09
C LYS A 74 -9.87 -24.45 -24.71
N THR A 75 -9.06 -25.38 -24.26
CA THR A 75 -8.26 -25.22 -23.06
C THR A 75 -7.06 -24.30 -23.32
N ASP A 76 -6.53 -23.70 -22.25
CA ASP A 76 -5.33 -22.86 -22.34
C ASP A 76 -4.15 -23.62 -22.96
N ASP A 77 -4.03 -24.92 -22.68
CA ASP A 77 -2.97 -25.77 -23.23
C ASP A 77 -3.12 -25.99 -24.75
N GLU A 78 -4.36 -26.10 -25.24
CA GLU A 78 -4.63 -26.18 -26.69
C GLU A 78 -4.33 -24.86 -27.39
N LEU A 79 -4.59 -23.73 -26.73
CA LEU A 79 -4.33 -22.39 -27.26
C LEU A 79 -2.84 -22.04 -27.28
N LEU A 80 -2.12 -22.37 -26.21
CA LEU A 80 -0.72 -21.98 -26.02
C LEU A 80 0.25 -23.00 -26.63
N TYR A 81 -0.09 -24.28 -26.59
CA TYR A 81 0.85 -25.36 -26.93
C TYR A 81 0.34 -26.31 -28.02
N GLY A 82 -0.92 -26.18 -28.47
CA GLY A 82 -1.49 -27.03 -29.53
C GLY A 82 -1.68 -28.49 -29.13
N LEU A 83 -1.70 -28.78 -27.83
CA LEU A 83 -1.81 -30.15 -27.31
C LEU A 83 -3.29 -30.53 -27.14
N LYS A 84 -3.81 -31.37 -28.04
CA LYS A 84 -5.12 -32.01 -27.86
C LYS A 84 -4.99 -33.18 -26.89
N ARG A 85 -5.85 -33.25 -25.87
CA ARG A 85 -6.03 -34.45 -25.05
C ARG A 85 -6.91 -35.48 -25.74
#